data_AF-A0A967CS21-F1
#
_entry.id   AF-A0A967CS21-F1
#
_cell.length_a   1.000
_cell.length_b   1.000
_cell.length_c   1.000
_cell.angle_alpha   90.00
_cell.angle_beta   90.00
_cell.angle_gamma   90.00
#
_symmetry.space_group_name_H-M   'P 1'
#
loop_
_entity.id
_entity.type
_entity.pdbx_description
1 polymer ?
#
loop_
_entity_poly.entity_id
_entity_poly.type
_entity_poly.pdbx_seq_one_letter_code
_entity_poly.pdbx_strand_id
1 'polypeptide(L)' 'MLSPMQRYDAILFDLLTALIDSWSLWNRVAGGEEPGRKWRAEYLRLTYGCGSYA' A
#
# COMPACT_ATOMS: atom_id res chain seq x y z
N MET A 1 -8.46 27.35 18.41
CA MET A 1 -7.21 27.38 17.64
C MET A 1 -7.20 26.14 16.76
N LEU A 2 -7.38 26.31 15.45
CA LEU A 2 -7.29 25.19 14.50
C LEU A 2 -5.80 24.94 14.23
N SER A 3 -5.34 23.70 14.41
CA SER A 3 -3.98 23.31 14.04
C SER A 3 -3.75 23.59 12.55
N PRO A 4 -2.56 24.08 12.14
CA PRO A 4 -2.28 24.34 10.74
C PRO A 4 -2.48 23.04 9.94
N MET A 5 -3.20 23.15 8.82
CA MET A 5 -3.47 22.03 7.93
C MET A 5 -2.13 21.50 7.40
N GLN A 6 -1.79 20.28 7.77
CA GLN A 6 -0.50 19.67 7.40
C GLN A 6 -0.39 19.62 5.88
N ARG A 7 0.61 20.31 5.33
CA ARG A 7 0.93 20.26 3.90
C ARG A 7 1.82 19.06 3.65
N TYR A 8 1.40 18.22 2.71
CA TYR A 8 2.17 17.08 2.22
C TYR A 8 2.85 17.44 0.91
N ASP A 9 4.13 17.10 0.76
CA ASP A 9 4.90 17.36 -0.47
C ASP A 9 4.55 16.38 -1.59
N ALA A 10 4.19 15.15 -1.24
CA ALA A 10 3.71 14.13 -2.18
C ALA A 10 2.74 13.17 -1.49
N ILE A 11 1.83 12.59 -2.28
CA ILE A 11 0.95 11.50 -1.83
C ILE A 11 1.12 10.34 -2.81
N LEU A 12 1.51 9.19 -2.29
CA LEU A 12 1.70 7.96 -3.07
C LEU A 12 0.55 7.01 -2.80
N PHE A 13 -0.07 6.52 -3.87
CA PHE A 13 -1.11 5.50 -3.83
C PHE A 13 -0.67 4.29 -4.64
N ASP A 14 -1.02 3.11 -4.14
CA ASP A 14 -0.94 1.89 -4.94
C ASP A 14 -2.01 1.94 -6.04
N LEU A 15 -1.56 2.10 -7.29
CA LEU A 15 -2.40 2.22 -8.48
C LEU A 15 -3.34 1.02 -8.66
N LEU A 16 -2.91 -0.19 -8.27
CA LEU A 16 -3.74 -1.38 -8.38
C LEU A 16 -4.92 -1.31 -7.43
N THR A 17 -4.75 -0.75 -6.23
CA THR A 17 -5.87 -0.58 -5.29
C THR A 17 -6.83 0.53 -5.75
N ALA A 18 -6.33 1.57 -6.42
CA ALA A 18 -7.14 2.70 -6.87
C ALA A 18 -8.03 2.38 -8.09
N LEU A 19 -7.61 1.42 -8.93
CA LEU A 19 -8.33 1.06 -10.16
C LEU A 19 -9.12 -0.25 -10.05
N ILE A 20 -8.64 -1.20 -9.25
CA ILE A 20 -9.26 -2.52 -9.10
C ILE A 20 -9.28 -2.95 -7.62
N ASP A 21 -10.19 -3.85 -7.26
CA ASP A 21 -10.13 -4.57 -5.97
C ASP A 21 -8.99 -5.61 -6.00
N SER A 22 -7.77 -5.10 -6.03
CA SER A 22 -6.55 -5.90 -6.04
C SER A 22 -6.40 -6.67 -4.73
N TRP A 23 -6.93 -6.16 -3.61
CA TRP A 23 -6.79 -6.80 -2.30
C TRP A 23 -7.51 -8.14 -2.24
N SER A 24 -8.78 -8.17 -2.68
CA SER A 24 -9.53 -9.43 -2.73
C SER A 24 -8.93 -10.40 -3.75
N LEU A 25 -8.45 -9.89 -4.90
CA LEU A 25 -7.77 -10.71 -5.90
C LEU A 25 -6.52 -11.38 -5.30
N TRP A 26 -5.66 -10.61 -4.64
CA TRP A 26 -4.44 -11.12 -4.04
C TRP A 26 -4.71 -12.09 -2.89
N ASN A 27 -5.73 -11.85 -2.05
CA ASN A 27 -6.14 -12.80 -1.02
C ASN A 27 -6.54 -14.15 -1.65
N ARG A 28 -7.29 -14.16 -2.76
CA ARG A 28 -7.66 -15.39 -3.45
C ARG A 28 -6.44 -16.13 -4.02
N VAL A 29 -5.53 -15.40 -4.68
CA VAL A 29 -4.31 -15.99 -5.26
C VAL A 29 -3.39 -16.55 -4.17
N ALA A 30 -3.27 -15.87 -3.04
CA ALA A 30 -2.42 -16.31 -1.93
C ALA A 30 -3.02 -17.45 -1.09
N GLY A 31 -4.25 -17.88 -1.38
CA GLY A 31 -4.93 -18.95 -0.63
C GLY A 31 -5.59 -18.49 0.67
N GLY A 32 -5.84 -17.19 0.83
CA GLY A 32 -6.53 -16.61 1.97
C GLY A 32 -6.00 -15.24 2.36
N GLU A 33 -6.67 -14.60 3.31
CA GLU A 33 -6.29 -13.26 3.76
C GLU A 33 -4.94 -13.22 4.48
N GLU A 34 -4.66 -14.21 5.32
CA GLU A 34 -3.43 -14.26 6.10
C GLU A 34 -2.17 -14.37 5.21
N PRO A 35 -2.06 -15.36 4.30
CA PRO A 35 -0.96 -15.41 3.35
C PRO A 35 -0.95 -14.20 2.40
N GLY A 36 -2.13 -13.68 2.03
CA GLY A 36 -2.25 -12.45 1.24
C GLY A 36 -1.64 -11.23 1.95
N ARG A 37 -1.89 -11.07 3.25
CA ARG A 37 -1.30 -9.99 4.06
C ARG A 37 0.21 -10.12 4.18
N LYS A 38 0.73 -11.34 4.39
CA LYS A 38 2.17 -11.59 4.48
C LYS A 38 2.90 -11.22 3.19
N TRP A 39 2.38 -11.66 2.05
CA TRP A 39 2.92 -11.31 0.74
C TRP A 39 2.85 -9.80 0.48
N ARG A 40 1.74 -9.16 0.86
CA ARG A 40 1.58 -7.70 0.73
C ARG A 40 2.59 -6.89 1.51
N ALA A 41 2.80 -7.24 2.78
CA ALA A 41 3.79 -6.59 3.61
C ALA A 41 5.19 -6.64 2.97
N GLU A 42 5.54 -7.77 2.37
CA GLU A 42 6.85 -7.94 1.75
C GLU A 42 7.00 -7.18 0.43
N TYR A 43 6.01 -7.19 -0.47
CA TYR A 43 6.12 -6.38 -1.70
C TYR A 43 6.18 -4.88 -1.37
N LEU A 44 5.42 -4.41 -0.37
CA LEU A 44 5.45 -3.01 0.06
C LEU A 44 6.83 -2.67 0.61
N ARG A 45 7.39 -3.51 1.49
CA ARG A 45 8.74 -3.33 2.03
C ARG A 45 9.78 -3.21 0.91
N LEU A 46 9.70 -4.06 -0.12
CA LEU A 46 10.61 -4.03 -1.26
C LEU A 46 10.40 -2.79 -2.14
N THR A 47 9.15 -2.44 -2.44
CA THR A 47 8.81 -1.34 -3.37
C THR A 47 9.17 0.01 -2.76
N TYR A 48 8.79 0.23 -1.49
CA TYR A 48 9.06 1.48 -0.78
C TYR A 48 10.49 1.55 -0.22
N GLY A 49 11.19 0.41 -0.10
CA GLY A 49 12.59 0.37 0.28
C GLY A 49 13.58 0.80 -0.81
N CYS A 50 13.13 0.89 -2.07
CA CYS A 50 13.98 1.27 -3.21
C CYS A 50 14.12 2.79 -3.41
N GLY A 51 13.45 3.63 -2.62
CA GLY A 51 13.48 5.09 -2.77
C GLY A 51 13.53 5.83 -1.44
N SER A 52 13.92 7.11 -1.49
CA SER A 52 13.91 8.01 -0.33
C SER A 52 12.50 8.55 -0.06
N TYR A 53 11.56 7.64 0.20
CA TYR A 53 10.23 7.99 0.68
C TYR A 53 10.34 8.19 2.20
N ALA A 54 10.22 9.44 2.67
CA ALA A 54 10.29 9.86 4.07
C ALA A 54 8.92 10.36 4.55
#